data_AF-A0A8W9BMR2-F1
#
_entry.id   AF-A0A8W9BMR2-F1
#
_cell.length_a   1.000
_cell.length_b   1.000
_cell.length_c   1.000
_cell.angle_alpha   90.00
_cell.angle_beta   90.00
_cell.angle_gamma   90.00
#
_symmetry.space_group_name_H-M   'P 1'
#
loop_
_entity.id
_entity.type
_entity.pdbx_description
1 polymer ?
#
loop_
_entity_poly.entity_id
_entity_poly.type
_entity_poly.pdbx_seq_one_letter_code
_entity_poly.pdbx_strand_id
1 'polypeptide(L)'
;DSHLYCATVFDTILCWPRTKRGTWATLPCLKELGGIRYDTRQNATRYCQLNGEWDNYTNYNQCHHVAVEDEFELSVELPTIIYYVGYTISLISLLLAVLIFVHF
;
A
#
# COMPACT_ATOMS: atom_id res chain seq x y z
N ASP A 1 -12.52 13.95 35.14
CA ASP A 1 -11.64 14.47 34.07
C ASP A 1 -11.72 13.74 32.72
N SER A 2 -12.66 12.81 32.55
CA SER A 2 -12.94 12.12 31.28
C SER A 2 -13.68 13.01 30.26
N HIS A 3 -14.12 14.20 30.66
CA HIS A 3 -14.94 15.11 29.86
C HIS A 3 -14.17 16.29 29.26
N LEU A 4 -12.84 16.23 29.11
CA LEU A 4 -12.08 17.32 28.48
C LEU A 4 -11.43 16.91 27.14
N TYR A 5 -11.41 15.61 26.84
CA TYR A 5 -10.75 15.04 25.67
C TYR A 5 -11.63 13.98 25.01
N CYS A 6 -11.46 13.79 23.71
CA CYS A 6 -11.88 12.57 23.02
C CYS A 6 -10.86 11.45 23.29
N ALA A 7 -11.34 10.22 23.44
CA ALA A 7 -10.50 9.05 23.70
C ALA A 7 -9.70 8.64 22.45
N THR A 8 -8.63 7.88 22.61
CA THR A 8 -7.91 7.30 21.46
C THR A 8 -8.82 6.31 20.74
N VAL A 9 -8.94 6.39 19.42
CA VAL A 9 -9.77 5.47 18.61
C VAL A 9 -9.09 5.12 17.31
N PHE A 10 -9.26 3.87 16.85
CA PHE A 10 -8.89 3.44 15.52
C PHE A 10 -10.13 3.40 14.63
N ASP A 11 -10.08 4.04 13.47
CA ASP A 11 -11.23 4.17 12.57
C ASP A 11 -11.10 3.34 11.30
N THR A 12 -10.38 2.22 11.37
CA THR A 12 -10.01 1.33 10.25
C THR A 12 -8.90 1.87 9.35
N ILE A 13 -8.57 3.16 9.44
CA ILE A 13 -7.53 3.80 8.63
C ILE A 13 -6.41 4.31 9.53
N LEU A 14 -6.68 5.29 10.41
CA LEU A 14 -5.69 5.91 11.31
C LEU A 14 -6.02 5.68 12.79
N CYS A 15 -4.98 5.70 13.62
CA CYS A 15 -5.11 5.74 15.08
C CYS A 15 -5.17 7.20 15.55
N TRP A 16 -6.35 7.67 15.91
CA TRP A 16 -6.59 9.02 16.38
C TRP A 16 -6.17 9.16 17.84
N PRO A 17 -5.19 10.03 18.19
CA PRO A 17 -4.72 10.20 19.55
C PRO A 17 -5.75 10.96 20.40
N ARG A 18 -5.58 10.90 21.73
CA ARG A 18 -6.39 11.72 22.65
C ARG A 18 -6.28 13.20 22.28
N THR A 19 -7.41 13.81 21.95
CA THR A 19 -7.48 15.18 21.44
C THR A 19 -8.43 16.00 22.31
N LYS A 20 -8.09 17.27 22.53
CA LYS A 20 -8.90 18.16 23.38
C LYS A 20 -10.26 18.43 22.73
N ARG A 21 -11.31 18.55 23.53
CA ARG A 21 -12.64 18.92 23.04
C ARG A 21 -12.64 20.26 22.31
N GLY A 22 -13.47 20.34 21.27
CA GLY A 22 -13.59 21.51 20.42
C GLY A 22 -12.40 21.75 19.50
N THR A 23 -11.51 20.77 19.34
CA THR A 23 -10.30 20.90 18.51
C THR A 23 -10.22 19.82 17.44
N TRP A 24 -9.43 20.10 16.41
CA TRP A 24 -9.14 19.16 15.33
C TRP A 24 -7.91 18.33 15.67
N ALA A 25 -8.03 17.02 15.52
CA ALA A 25 -6.89 16.14 15.45
C ALA A 25 -6.36 16.15 14.02
N THR A 26 -5.04 16.27 13.86
CA THR A 26 -4.35 16.26 12.57
C THR A 26 -3.27 15.21 12.62
N LEU A 27 -3.29 14.29 11.65
CA LEU A 27 -2.30 13.23 11.49
C LEU A 27 -1.85 13.17 10.04
N PRO A 28 -0.59 12.80 9.76
CA PRO A 28 -0.17 12.50 8.40
C PRO A 28 -0.97 11.33 7.83
N CYS A 29 -1.19 11.33 6.52
CA CYS A 29 -1.75 10.19 5.81
C CYS A 29 -0.85 8.95 6.01
N LEU A 30 -1.42 7.75 5.91
CA LEU A 30 -0.63 6.51 6.04
C LEU A 30 0.41 6.41 4.93
N LYS A 31 1.47 5.67 5.19
CA LYS A 31 2.45 5.32 4.15
C LYS A 31 1.90 4.27 3.19
N GLU A 32 1.19 3.29 3.72
CA GLU A 32 0.66 2.16 2.97
C GLU A 32 -0.61 1.62 3.64
N LEU A 33 -1.61 1.28 2.82
CA LEU A 33 -2.82 0.58 3.24
C LEU A 33 -3.16 -0.48 2.20
N GLY A 34 -3.12 -1.76 2.59
CA GLY A 34 -3.46 -2.87 1.69
C GLY A 34 -2.56 -2.97 0.45
N GLY A 35 -1.27 -2.64 0.56
CA GLY A 35 -0.32 -2.65 -0.56
C GLY A 35 -0.34 -1.38 -1.43
N ILE A 36 -1.26 -0.45 -1.20
CA ILE A 36 -1.33 0.84 -1.91
C ILE A 36 -0.59 1.89 -1.10
N ARG A 37 0.31 2.64 -1.75
CA ARG A 37 1.10 3.69 -1.11
C ARG A 37 0.40 5.04 -1.23
N TYR A 38 0.47 5.85 -0.17
CA TYR A 38 -0.18 7.16 -0.08
C TYR A 38 0.82 8.28 0.23
N ASP A 39 0.45 9.53 -0.10
CA ASP A 39 1.32 10.68 0.11
C ASP A 39 1.31 11.10 1.59
N THR A 40 2.39 10.78 2.29
CA THR A 40 2.56 11.11 3.71
C THR A 40 2.85 12.58 3.99
N ARG A 41 3.04 13.41 2.96
CA ARG A 41 3.21 14.88 3.13
C ARG A 41 1.89 15.56 3.44
N GLN A 42 0.79 14.91 3.09
CA GLN A 42 -0.56 15.37 3.31
C GLN A 42 -1.09 14.89 4.67
N ASN A 43 -2.10 15.57 5.18
CA ASN A 43 -2.68 15.28 6.49
C ASN A 43 -4.17 14.95 6.41
N ALA A 44 -4.59 13.98 7.22
CA ALA A 44 -5.99 13.71 7.53
C ALA A 44 -6.39 14.48 8.80
N THR A 45 -7.65 14.89 8.88
CA THR A 45 -8.18 15.60 10.05
C THR A 45 -9.49 15.02 10.56
N ARG A 46 -9.68 15.07 11.88
CA ARG A 46 -10.91 14.63 12.54
C ARG A 46 -11.29 15.57 13.68
N TYR A 47 -12.55 15.92 13.79
CA TYR A 47 -13.02 16.85 14.83
C TYR A 47 -13.38 16.11 16.12
N CYS A 48 -12.90 16.64 17.25
CA CYS A 48 -13.33 16.23 18.58
C CYS A 48 -14.42 17.18 19.08
N GLN A 49 -15.64 16.68 19.21
CA GLN A 49 -16.80 17.48 19.58
C GLN A 49 -16.73 17.96 21.05
N LEU A 50 -17.53 18.97 21.39
CA LEU A 50 -17.62 19.49 22.76
C LEU A 50 -18.22 18.48 23.76
N ASN A 51 -18.99 17.50 23.29
CA ASN A 51 -19.52 16.41 24.10
C ASN A 51 -18.44 15.36 24.45
N GLY A 52 -17.25 15.42 23.84
CA GLY A 52 -16.13 14.48 24.02
C GLY A 52 -16.19 13.22 23.19
N GLU A 53 -17.09 13.20 22.21
CA GLU A 53 -17.15 12.16 21.21
C GLU A 53 -16.47 12.63 19.93
N TRP A 54 -15.99 11.67 19.16
CA TRP A 54 -15.47 11.96 17.85
C TRP A 54 -16.60 12.29 16.89
N ASP A 55 -16.30 13.15 15.92
CA ASP A 55 -17.18 13.30 14.77
C ASP A 55 -17.28 11.98 13.98
N ASN A 56 -18.43 11.75 13.37
CA ASN A 56 -18.69 10.62 12.49
C ASN A 56 -17.91 10.76 11.18
N TYR A 57 -17.65 12.00 10.75
CA TYR A 57 -16.86 12.29 9.56
C TYR A 57 -15.38 12.49 9.88
N THR A 58 -14.53 11.94 9.01
CA THR A 58 -13.08 12.12 9.02
C THR A 58 -12.62 12.56 7.64
N ASN A 59 -11.83 13.62 7.58
CA ASN A 59 -11.40 14.21 6.32
C ASN A 59 -10.11 13.56 5.83
N TYR A 60 -10.25 12.72 4.80
CA TYR A 60 -9.17 12.06 4.08
C TYR A 60 -8.94 12.63 2.67
N ASN A 61 -9.53 13.79 2.33
CA ASN A 61 -9.56 14.28 0.95
C ASN A 61 -8.18 14.56 0.36
N GLN A 62 -7.17 14.79 1.20
CA GLN A 62 -5.79 15.05 0.79
C GLN A 62 -4.93 13.77 0.71
N CYS A 63 -5.44 12.63 1.20
CA CYS A 63 -4.73 11.37 1.20
C CYS A 63 -4.89 10.66 -0.14
N HIS A 64 -4.12 11.12 -1.13
CA HIS A 64 -4.05 10.48 -2.45
C HIS A 64 -3.03 9.35 -2.49
N HIS A 65 -3.31 8.35 -3.31
CA HIS A 65 -2.31 7.33 -3.60
C HIS A 65 -1.16 7.96 -4.37
N VAL A 66 0.07 7.63 -3.98
CA VAL A 66 1.24 7.96 -4.79
C VAL A 66 1.28 6.90 -5.88
N ALA A 67 1.18 7.33 -7.13
CA ALA A 67 1.60 6.49 -8.24
C ALA A 67 3.09 6.23 -8.01
N VAL A 68 3.39 5.06 -7.44
CA VAL A 68 4.73 4.54 -7.46
C VAL A 68 4.96 4.27 -8.93
N GLU A 69 5.69 5.14 -9.62
CA GLU A 69 6.31 4.75 -10.87
C GLU A 69 7.06 3.47 -10.53
N ASP A 70 6.61 2.40 -11.17
CA ASP A 70 6.90 1.04 -10.79
C ASP A 70 8.34 0.69 -11.18
N GLU A 71 9.30 1.29 -10.49
CA GLU A 71 10.72 0.97 -10.64
C GLU A 71 11.03 -0.41 -10.03
N PHE A 72 10.08 -1.02 -9.30
CA PHE A 72 10.30 -2.27 -8.57
C PHE A 72 9.57 -3.50 -9.13
N GLU A 73 8.44 -3.39 -9.84
CA GLU A 73 7.89 -4.56 -10.57
C GLU A 73 8.79 -5.01 -11.74
N LEU A 74 9.64 -4.11 -12.27
CA LEU A 74 10.62 -4.46 -13.31
C LEU A 74 11.71 -5.43 -12.79
N SER A 75 11.99 -5.48 -11.48
CA SER A 75 13.17 -6.18 -10.95
C SER A 75 13.09 -7.71 -10.93
N VAL A 76 11.88 -8.30 -10.95
CA VAL A 76 11.68 -9.75 -10.88
C VAL A 76 11.23 -10.36 -12.22
N GLU A 77 10.64 -9.55 -13.11
CA GLU A 77 10.11 -10.05 -14.38
C GLU A 77 11.19 -10.25 -15.44
N LEU A 78 12.17 -9.35 -15.54
CA LEU A 78 13.25 -9.47 -16.53
C LEU A 78 14.09 -10.76 -16.40
N PRO A 79 14.63 -11.13 -15.21
CA PRO A 79 15.40 -12.36 -15.09
C PRO A 79 14.52 -13.60 -15.31
N THR A 80 13.24 -13.54 -14.95
CA THR A 80 12.28 -14.62 -15.12
C THR A 80 11.98 -14.87 -16.60
N ILE A 81 11.76 -13.82 -17.39
CA ILE A 81 11.50 -13.92 -18.83
C ILE A 81 12.73 -14.49 -19.55
N ILE A 82 13.94 -13.99 -19.24
CA ILE A 82 15.17 -14.50 -19.84
C ILE A 82 15.38 -15.99 -19.49
N TYR A 83 15.11 -16.37 -18.24
CA TYR A 83 15.13 -17.77 -17.80
C TYR A 83 14.18 -18.63 -18.65
N TYR A 84 12.90 -18.28 -18.74
CA TYR A 84 11.92 -19.08 -19.50
C TYR A 84 12.26 -19.18 -21.00
N VAL A 85 12.67 -18.08 -21.62
CA VAL A 85 13.07 -18.07 -23.04
C VAL A 85 14.29 -18.96 -23.26
N GLY A 86 15.30 -18.88 -22.39
CA GLY A 86 16.48 -19.75 -22.46
C GLY A 86 16.12 -21.23 -22.37
N TYR A 87 15.31 -21.60 -21.37
CA TYR A 87 14.91 -22.99 -21.17
C TYR A 87 14.08 -23.56 -22.33
N THR A 88 13.18 -22.77 -22.93
CA THR A 88 12.39 -23.23 -24.09
C THR A 88 13.28 -23.49 -25.30
N ILE A 89 14.24 -22.61 -25.59
CA ILE A 89 15.21 -22.81 -26.68
C ILE A 89 16.08 -24.04 -26.42
N SER A 90 16.61 -24.20 -25.20
CA SER A 90 17.41 -25.37 -24.82
C SER A 90 16.63 -26.68 -24.95
N LEU A 91 15.38 -26.71 -24.49
CA LEU A 91 14.51 -27.88 -24.59
C LEU A 91 14.21 -28.24 -26.05
N ILE A 92 13.89 -27.26 -26.90
CA ILE A 92 13.67 -27.50 -28.34
C ILE A 92 14.93 -28.10 -28.99
N SER A 93 16.09 -27.51 -28.72
CA SER A 93 17.37 -28.00 -29.24
C SER A 93 17.64 -29.44 -28.80
N LEU A 94 17.43 -29.74 -27.52
CA LEU A 94 17.64 -31.08 -26.96
C LEU A 94 16.67 -32.10 -27.57
N LEU A 95 15.38 -31.74 -27.72
CA LEU A 95 14.39 -32.61 -28.35
C LEU A 95 14.77 -32.92 -29.80
N LEU A 96 15.19 -31.92 -30.58
CA LEU A 96 15.65 -32.13 -31.95
C LEU A 96 16.88 -33.04 -32.01
N ALA A 97 17.86 -32.85 -31.13
CA ALA A 97 19.04 -33.70 -31.06
C ALA A 97 18.68 -35.16 -30.75
N VAL A 98 17.83 -35.39 -29.74
CA VAL A 98 17.36 -36.73 -29.37
C VAL A 98 16.60 -37.40 -30.53
N LEU A 99 15.74 -36.66 -31.22
CA LEU A 99 15.01 -37.19 -32.37
C LEU A 99 15.95 -37.66 -33.49
N ILE A 100 17.01 -36.89 -33.78
CA ILE A 100 18.02 -37.28 -34.78
C ILE A 100 18.72 -38.57 -34.33
N PHE A 101 19.16 -38.67 -33.08
CA PHE A 101 19.86 -39.84 -32.55
C PHE A 101 18.99 -41.11 -32.47
N VAL A 102 17.67 -40.99 -32.33
CA VAL A 102 16.76 -42.14 -32.25
C VAL A 102 16.27 -42.56 -33.64
N HIS A 103 16.12 -41.61 -34.56
CA HIS A 103 15.70 -41.89 -35.93
C HIS A 103 16.85 -42.46 -36.78
N PHE A 104 18.09 -42.14 -36.46
CA PHE A 104 19.28 -42.68 -37.10
C PHE A 104 19.85 -43.87 -36.32
#